data_AF-A0AA46QIT6-F1
#
_entry.id   AF-A0AA46QIT6-F1
#
_cell.length_a   1.000
_cell.length_b   1.000
_cell.length_c   1.000
_cell.angle_alpha   90.00
_cell.angle_beta   90.00
_cell.angle_gamma   90.00
#
_symmetry.space_group_name_H-M   'P 1'
#
loop_
_entity.id
_entity.type
_entity.pdbx_description
1 polymer ?
#
loop_
_entity_poly.entity_id
_entity_poly.type
_entity_poly.pdbx_seq_one_letter_code
_entity_poly.pdbx_strand_id
1 'polypeptide(L)'
;MSTQLIKHLENKAAEDSNTSILLAQWSFDEKLVSKSLENIAGYFPHFSSHNSSHSKQILINIERLLGENLKLLSATDTWLILESAYWHDIGMLFDAKEAIKVTESDEFKEFVESLAKDKSTDLYEFASNYLSKGWKAALSDYDHPQIGIEQYRQMIAEWFRKHHQENSKKIIRDPFNELGISSPRTELFPNRIYTYLGQICLAHGTSFHRVMTELPFRQTGLGTENCHPRFVACLLRLGDIFDIDDNRFCPVMAKQVYDIPSISQAHLDKHKSIREFQLDNQTVSITAECNNESAYIETQLWFGWIKEELQDQMSQWKNIVPHRSFGLLPTVEKLAVEMTTAKKLINDKPMKFSIDEKNAIELLQGKNLYDDKANIFRELIQNAVDSTLLRVWIEHGEISETKTIQSYMHPFHNTTQKVLSKYPIEIDLAKISDDDDKEISIWEFSVLDRGLGISLKDLQYMQQIAGSSRNIEKHRIIKTMPLWMRPSGEFGIGMHSAFLLMEGLPDIDKKIVLETKSKKDNKSYSIELTSPLTKQSGFCFIEELPDNMSKDYGTKLTVKIAFSKKTSYLNKLGFELHDRFDSLKGSVFDYANANYSALSIKML
;
A
#
# COMPACT_ATOMS: atom_id res chain seq x y z
N MET A 1 -3.17 23.98 -22.79
CA MET A 1 -3.76 24.90 -21.79
C MET A 1 -5.24 24.56 -21.69
N SER A 2 -5.82 24.56 -20.49
CA SER A 2 -7.29 24.66 -20.34
C SER A 2 -7.70 25.97 -20.99
N THR A 3 -8.40 25.87 -22.11
CA THR A 3 -8.72 27.03 -22.96
C THR A 3 -10.16 27.47 -22.77
N GLN A 4 -11.02 26.60 -22.24
CA GLN A 4 -12.45 26.87 -22.13
C GLN A 4 -12.77 27.66 -20.86
N LEU A 5 -12.17 27.32 -19.71
CA LEU A 5 -12.37 28.07 -18.47
C LEU A 5 -11.82 29.49 -18.57
N ILE A 6 -10.63 29.67 -19.14
CA ILE A 6 -10.04 31.00 -19.35
C ILE A 6 -10.92 31.82 -20.30
N LYS A 7 -11.28 31.25 -21.45
CA LYS A 7 -12.17 31.93 -22.41
C LYS A 7 -13.54 32.25 -21.82
N HIS A 8 -14.06 31.40 -20.94
CA HIS A 8 -15.31 31.66 -20.24
C HIS A 8 -15.18 32.85 -19.31
N LEU A 9 -14.09 32.95 -18.53
CA LEU A 9 -13.83 34.11 -17.68
C LEU A 9 -13.65 35.40 -18.50
N GLU A 10 -12.94 35.33 -19.63
CA GLU A 10 -12.78 36.46 -20.57
C GLU A 10 -14.13 36.96 -21.09
N ASN A 11 -15.02 36.04 -21.52
CA ASN A 11 -16.35 36.40 -22.00
C ASN A 11 -17.19 37.04 -20.89
N LYS A 12 -17.18 36.48 -19.68
CA LYS A 12 -17.92 37.03 -18.53
C LYS A 12 -17.42 38.42 -18.14
N ALA A 13 -16.11 38.62 -18.14
CA ALA A 13 -15.48 39.91 -17.88
C ALA A 13 -15.83 40.97 -18.94
N ALA A 14 -16.05 40.57 -20.19
CA ALA A 14 -16.50 41.45 -21.25
C ALA A 14 -18.01 41.80 -21.15
N GLU A 15 -18.83 40.87 -20.64
CA GLU A 15 -20.27 41.05 -20.44
C GLU A 15 -20.60 41.93 -19.22
N ASP A 16 -19.88 41.78 -18.10
CA ASP A 16 -20.08 42.58 -16.88
C ASP A 16 -18.75 43.18 -16.38
N SER A 17 -18.64 44.50 -16.45
CA SER A 17 -17.47 45.25 -16.01
C SER A 17 -17.11 45.01 -14.53
N ASN A 18 -18.07 44.64 -13.68
CA ASN A 18 -17.81 44.34 -12.26
C ASN A 18 -16.97 43.05 -12.08
N THR A 19 -16.94 42.18 -13.09
CA THR A 19 -16.18 40.93 -13.07
C THR A 19 -14.81 41.04 -13.74
N SER A 20 -14.52 42.16 -14.42
CA SER A 20 -13.23 42.41 -15.10
C SER A 20 -12.00 42.30 -14.17
N ILE A 21 -12.19 42.62 -12.89
CA ILE A 21 -11.13 42.49 -11.88
C ILE A 21 -10.71 41.03 -11.62
N LEU A 22 -11.62 40.06 -11.80
CA LEU A 22 -11.29 38.63 -11.69
C LEU A 22 -10.29 38.24 -12.78
N LEU A 23 -10.56 38.65 -14.03
CA LEU A 23 -9.68 38.37 -15.15
C LEU A 23 -8.32 39.05 -14.98
N ALA A 24 -8.30 40.29 -14.49
CA ALA A 24 -7.07 41.01 -14.20
C ALA A 24 -6.23 40.29 -13.14
N GLN A 25 -6.84 39.92 -12.01
CA GLN A 25 -6.17 39.19 -10.93
C GLN A 25 -5.62 37.84 -11.43
N TRP A 26 -6.45 37.05 -12.12
CA TRP A 26 -6.05 35.78 -12.72
C TRP A 26 -4.84 35.93 -13.66
N SER A 27 -4.83 36.96 -14.51
CA SER A 27 -3.76 37.18 -15.48
C SER A 27 -2.40 37.48 -14.82
N PHE A 28 -2.41 38.02 -13.60
CA PHE A 28 -1.20 38.17 -12.77
C PHE A 28 -0.83 36.85 -12.11
N ASP A 29 -1.80 36.20 -11.47
CA ASP A 29 -1.57 35.01 -10.65
C ASP A 29 -1.14 33.82 -11.49
N GLU A 30 -1.72 33.61 -12.68
CA GLU A 30 -1.28 32.57 -13.61
C GLU A 30 0.23 32.66 -13.87
N LYS A 31 0.78 33.87 -14.06
CA LYS A 31 2.21 34.06 -14.35
C LYS A 31 3.08 33.99 -13.11
N LEU A 32 2.67 34.62 -12.01
CA LEU A 32 3.44 34.69 -10.78
C LEU A 32 3.48 33.33 -10.09
N VAL A 33 2.32 32.70 -9.91
CA VAL A 33 2.18 31.41 -9.24
C VAL A 33 2.81 30.31 -10.07
N SER A 34 2.67 30.32 -11.41
CA SER A 34 3.41 29.38 -12.28
C SER A 34 4.91 29.39 -11.99
N LYS A 35 5.51 30.58 -11.93
CA LYS A 35 6.94 30.73 -11.65
C LYS A 35 7.30 30.23 -10.26
N SER A 36 6.44 30.47 -9.27
CA SER A 36 6.64 29.98 -7.90
C SER A 36 6.62 28.46 -7.87
N LEU A 37 5.62 27.82 -8.48
CA LEU A 37 5.45 26.35 -8.46
C LEU A 37 6.63 25.59 -9.10
N GLU A 38 7.34 26.18 -10.07
CA GLU A 38 8.57 25.56 -10.61
C GLU A 38 9.64 25.33 -9.52
N ASN A 39 9.62 26.09 -8.41
CA ASN A 39 10.57 25.93 -7.31
C ASN A 39 10.27 24.76 -6.38
N ILE A 40 9.08 24.12 -6.49
CA ILE A 40 8.76 22.92 -5.72
C ILE A 40 9.81 21.83 -6.02
N ALA A 41 10.29 21.76 -7.26
CA ALA A 41 11.34 20.82 -7.67
C ALA A 41 12.62 20.89 -6.81
N GLY A 42 12.92 22.02 -6.15
CA GLY A 42 14.12 22.19 -5.33
C GLY A 42 14.18 21.29 -4.10
N TYR A 43 13.04 21.07 -3.42
CA TYR A 43 12.94 20.20 -2.24
C TYR A 43 12.28 18.84 -2.53
N PHE A 44 11.57 18.73 -3.65
CA PHE A 44 10.79 17.54 -4.02
C PHE A 44 11.27 16.84 -5.32
N PRO A 45 12.59 16.69 -5.59
CA PRO A 45 13.04 16.10 -6.86
C PRO A 45 12.74 14.60 -6.99
N HIS A 46 12.39 13.93 -5.89
CA HIS A 46 12.01 12.53 -5.84
C HIS A 46 10.50 12.31 -6.10
N PHE A 47 9.69 13.37 -6.09
CA PHE A 47 8.25 13.28 -6.29
C PHE A 47 7.83 13.59 -7.73
N SER A 48 6.55 13.38 -8.02
CA SER A 48 5.91 13.91 -9.21
C SER A 48 6.01 15.45 -9.25
N SER A 49 5.93 15.99 -10.46
CA SER A 49 5.98 17.42 -10.75
C SER A 49 4.67 18.07 -10.31
N HIS A 50 4.76 19.07 -9.43
CA HIS A 50 3.62 19.90 -8.98
C HIS A 50 3.76 21.33 -9.51
N ASN A 51 4.32 21.46 -10.72
CA ASN A 51 4.50 22.76 -11.37
C ASN A 51 3.26 23.17 -12.18
N SER A 52 3.38 24.24 -12.96
CA SER A 52 2.23 24.76 -13.73
C SER A 52 1.61 23.78 -14.73
N SER A 53 2.32 22.72 -15.16
CA SER A 53 1.69 21.70 -16.03
C SER A 53 0.67 20.85 -15.28
N HIS A 54 0.91 20.57 -13.99
CA HIS A 54 -0.04 19.84 -13.15
C HIS A 54 -1.34 20.64 -12.99
N SER A 55 -1.26 21.92 -12.60
CA SER A 55 -2.42 22.80 -12.49
C SER A 55 -3.23 22.87 -13.80
N LYS A 56 -2.54 22.90 -14.96
CA LYS A 56 -3.22 22.88 -16.27
C LYS A 56 -3.96 21.58 -16.52
N GLN A 57 -3.41 20.44 -16.10
CA GLN A 57 -4.03 19.14 -16.28
C GLN A 57 -5.28 18.98 -15.39
N ILE A 58 -5.24 19.47 -14.14
CA ILE A 58 -6.43 19.58 -13.27
C ILE A 58 -7.54 20.35 -13.98
N LEU A 59 -7.23 21.52 -14.54
CA LEU A 59 -8.22 22.34 -15.23
C LEU A 59 -8.80 21.64 -16.48
N ILE A 60 -7.98 20.90 -17.23
CA ILE A 60 -8.44 20.09 -18.37
C ILE A 60 -9.40 18.99 -17.88
N ASN A 61 -9.10 18.33 -16.77
CA ASN A 61 -9.98 17.33 -16.18
C ASN A 61 -11.31 17.94 -15.72
N ILE A 62 -11.28 19.13 -15.10
CA ILE A 62 -12.50 19.86 -14.73
C ILE A 62 -13.32 20.26 -15.98
N GLU A 63 -12.66 20.69 -17.06
CA GLU A 63 -13.34 20.96 -18.35
C GLU A 63 -14.03 19.71 -18.90
N ARG A 64 -13.38 18.54 -18.83
CA ARG A 64 -13.97 17.25 -19.26
C ARG A 64 -15.19 16.88 -18.42
N LEU A 65 -15.09 17.03 -17.09
CA LEU A 65 -16.16 16.74 -16.14
C LEU A 65 -17.39 17.66 -16.33
N LEU A 66 -17.17 18.93 -16.69
CA LEU A 66 -18.26 19.87 -16.92
C LEU A 66 -18.84 19.73 -18.34
N GLY A 67 -18.01 19.46 -19.35
CA GLY A 67 -18.42 19.47 -20.75
C GLY A 67 -19.13 20.79 -21.10
N GLU A 68 -20.30 20.70 -21.74
CA GLU A 68 -21.10 21.89 -22.06
C GLU A 68 -21.62 22.66 -20.83
N ASN A 69 -21.68 22.04 -19.66
CA ASN A 69 -22.20 22.67 -18.44
C ASN A 69 -21.26 23.74 -17.89
N LEU A 70 -20.04 23.88 -18.43
CA LEU A 70 -19.12 24.96 -18.13
C LEU A 70 -19.76 26.34 -18.33
N LYS A 71 -20.64 26.50 -19.33
CA LYS A 71 -21.39 27.75 -19.61
C LYS A 71 -22.34 28.18 -18.49
N LEU A 72 -22.63 27.28 -17.54
CA LEU A 72 -23.51 27.54 -16.39
C LEU A 72 -22.75 28.13 -15.19
N LEU A 73 -21.41 28.17 -15.24
CA LEU A 73 -20.60 28.76 -14.19
C LEU A 73 -20.81 30.27 -14.13
N SER A 74 -20.72 30.83 -12.92
CA SER A 74 -20.53 32.27 -12.75
C SER A 74 -19.08 32.66 -13.07
N ALA A 75 -18.82 33.94 -13.29
CA ALA A 75 -17.46 34.47 -13.42
C ALA A 75 -16.64 34.17 -12.16
N THR A 76 -17.27 34.31 -10.98
CA THR A 76 -16.61 34.07 -9.69
C THR A 76 -16.29 32.59 -9.48
N ASP A 77 -17.17 31.67 -9.87
CA ASP A 77 -16.90 30.23 -9.80
C ASP A 77 -15.76 29.83 -10.74
N THR A 78 -15.76 30.37 -11.95
CA THR A 78 -14.70 30.13 -12.95
C THR A 78 -13.35 30.61 -12.44
N TRP A 79 -13.30 31.82 -11.86
CA TRP A 79 -12.09 32.36 -11.25
C TRP A 79 -11.62 31.49 -10.08
N LEU A 80 -12.51 31.05 -9.18
CA LEU A 80 -12.15 30.17 -8.07
C LEU A 80 -11.59 28.82 -8.54
N ILE A 81 -12.14 28.22 -9.60
CA ILE A 81 -11.60 27.01 -10.22
C ILE A 81 -10.17 27.26 -10.73
N LEU A 82 -9.98 28.31 -11.54
CA LEU A 82 -8.69 28.67 -12.12
C LEU A 82 -7.62 28.90 -11.05
N GLU A 83 -7.92 29.77 -10.08
CA GLU A 83 -7.00 30.10 -8.99
C GLU A 83 -6.72 28.88 -8.12
N SER A 84 -7.74 28.13 -7.71
CA SER A 84 -7.53 26.99 -6.82
C SER A 84 -6.63 25.92 -7.44
N ALA A 85 -6.74 25.65 -8.73
CA ALA A 85 -5.85 24.71 -9.42
C ALA A 85 -4.36 25.14 -9.36
N TYR A 86 -4.07 26.44 -9.37
CA TYR A 86 -2.70 26.96 -9.26
C TYR A 86 -2.22 27.13 -7.81
N TRP A 87 -3.12 27.45 -6.89
CA TRP A 87 -2.74 27.73 -5.50
C TRP A 87 -2.81 26.51 -4.58
N HIS A 88 -3.47 25.40 -4.94
CA HIS A 88 -3.71 24.29 -4.01
C HIS A 88 -2.44 23.62 -3.46
N ASP A 89 -1.37 23.57 -4.26
CA ASP A 89 -0.07 23.00 -3.91
C ASP A 89 0.96 24.03 -3.47
N ILE A 90 0.61 25.33 -3.43
CA ILE A 90 1.60 26.37 -3.14
C ILE A 90 2.26 26.18 -1.76
N GLY A 91 1.55 25.55 -0.82
CA GLY A 91 2.01 25.21 0.52
C GLY A 91 3.08 24.13 0.59
N MET A 92 3.45 23.54 -0.55
CA MET A 92 4.69 22.76 -0.68
C MET A 92 5.93 23.67 -0.70
N LEU A 93 5.80 24.95 -1.01
CA LEU A 93 6.88 25.93 -0.91
C LEU A 93 6.99 26.47 0.51
N PHE A 94 8.22 26.68 0.94
CA PHE A 94 8.59 27.26 2.23
C PHE A 94 9.97 27.91 2.11
N ASP A 95 10.27 28.85 2.98
CA ASP A 95 11.60 29.47 3.01
C ASP A 95 12.58 28.68 3.91
N ALA A 96 13.87 28.96 3.76
CA ALA A 96 14.91 28.27 4.53
C ALA A 96 14.85 28.56 6.05
N LYS A 97 14.31 29.71 6.46
CA LYS A 97 14.15 30.04 7.88
C LYS A 97 13.02 29.24 8.50
N GLU A 98 11.94 29.04 7.76
CA GLU A 98 10.81 28.21 8.16
C GLU A 98 11.23 26.75 8.31
N ALA A 99 12.01 26.22 7.36
CA ALA A 99 12.58 24.88 7.45
C ALA A 99 13.41 24.66 8.74
N ILE A 100 14.19 25.66 9.18
CA ILE A 100 14.91 25.59 10.45
C ILE A 100 13.94 25.69 11.63
N LYS A 101 13.03 26.67 11.60
CA LYS A 101 12.08 26.92 12.69
C LYS A 101 11.20 25.71 13.00
N VAL A 102 10.73 24.98 11.98
CA VAL A 102 9.88 23.80 12.21
C VAL A 102 10.64 22.70 12.96
N THR A 103 11.95 22.55 12.75
CA THR A 103 12.73 21.52 13.46
C THR A 103 12.85 21.73 14.96
N GLU A 104 12.56 22.95 15.44
CA GLU A 104 12.56 23.28 16.87
C GLU A 104 11.20 23.00 17.54
N SER A 105 10.14 22.83 16.75
CA SER A 105 8.77 22.62 17.23
C SER A 105 8.57 21.22 17.83
N ASP A 106 7.63 21.11 18.76
CA ASP A 106 7.33 19.83 19.39
C ASP A 106 6.57 18.90 18.43
N GLU A 107 5.71 19.46 17.58
CA GLU A 107 4.99 18.71 16.54
C GLU A 107 5.95 18.07 15.52
N PHE A 108 7.05 18.76 15.18
CA PHE A 108 8.08 18.19 14.32
C PHE A 108 8.82 17.04 15.01
N LYS A 109 9.14 17.17 16.31
CA LYS A 109 9.76 16.07 17.08
C LYS A 109 8.84 14.85 17.13
N GLU A 110 7.54 15.05 17.36
CA GLU A 110 6.53 13.98 17.31
C GLU A 110 6.48 13.31 15.94
N PHE A 111 6.59 14.10 14.86
CA PHE A 111 6.70 13.55 13.51
C PHE A 111 7.96 12.71 13.31
N VAL A 112 9.13 13.18 13.73
CA VAL A 112 10.36 12.38 13.65
C VAL A 112 10.25 11.12 14.50
N GLU A 113 9.63 11.18 15.69
CA GLU A 113 9.33 9.99 16.49
C GLU A 113 8.43 9.00 15.77
N SER A 114 7.43 9.48 15.02
CA SER A 114 6.55 8.60 14.24
C SER A 114 7.32 7.87 13.14
N LEU A 115 8.24 8.56 12.46
CA LEU A 115 9.14 7.95 11.46
C LEU A 115 10.08 6.93 12.11
N ALA A 116 10.63 7.24 13.29
CA ALA A 116 11.52 6.33 14.02
C ALA A 116 10.80 5.13 14.67
N LYS A 117 9.46 5.12 14.70
CA LYS A 117 8.65 3.97 15.16
C LYS A 117 8.20 3.09 14.00
N ASP A 118 8.14 3.64 12.79
CA ASP A 118 7.72 2.93 11.59
C ASP A 118 8.92 2.38 10.80
N LYS A 119 9.25 1.10 11.03
CA LYS A 119 10.34 0.41 10.31
C LYS A 119 10.08 0.27 8.80
N SER A 120 8.86 0.53 8.33
CA SER A 120 8.52 0.42 6.92
C SER A 120 8.95 1.65 6.14
N THR A 121 9.09 2.83 6.76
CA THR A 121 9.49 4.05 6.05
C THR A 121 10.98 4.06 5.68
N ASP A 122 11.31 4.65 4.52
CA ASP A 122 12.70 4.81 4.07
C ASP A 122 13.50 5.79 4.94
N LEU A 123 12.80 6.58 5.77
CA LEU A 123 13.39 7.53 6.72
C LEU A 123 13.63 6.93 8.11
N TYR A 124 13.30 5.65 8.35
CA TYR A 124 13.38 5.01 9.68
C TYR A 124 14.76 5.16 10.33
N GLU A 125 15.82 4.76 9.61
CA GLU A 125 17.18 4.79 10.14
C GLU A 125 17.65 6.23 10.38
N PHE A 126 17.36 7.14 9.44
CA PHE A 126 17.69 8.56 9.57
C PHE A 126 17.00 9.20 10.79
N ALA A 127 15.69 9.00 10.93
CA ALA A 127 14.90 9.52 12.05
C ALA A 127 15.35 8.94 13.40
N SER A 128 15.66 7.64 13.44
CA SER A 128 16.18 6.98 14.64
C SER A 128 17.52 7.57 15.09
N ASN A 129 18.43 7.82 14.15
CA ASN A 129 19.71 8.48 14.41
C ASN A 129 19.53 9.96 14.79
N TYR A 130 18.59 10.66 14.15
CA TYR A 130 18.28 12.06 14.44
C TYR A 130 17.84 12.26 15.89
N LEU A 131 16.98 11.36 16.41
CA LEU A 131 16.50 11.41 17.78
C LEU A 131 17.56 10.96 18.81
N SER A 132 18.29 9.88 18.51
CA SER A 132 19.20 9.27 19.49
C SER A 132 20.55 9.97 19.60
N LYS A 133 21.11 10.45 18.47
CA LYS A 133 22.46 11.04 18.38
C LYS A 133 22.44 12.53 18.03
N GLY A 134 21.28 13.07 17.61
CA GLY A 134 21.13 14.45 17.14
C GLY A 134 21.42 14.62 15.65
N TRP A 135 20.94 15.74 15.08
CA TRP A 135 20.96 15.99 13.64
C TRP A 135 22.35 15.94 12.99
N LYS A 136 23.40 16.41 13.67
CA LYS A 136 24.78 16.40 13.13
C LYS A 136 25.28 14.99 12.89
N ALA A 137 25.04 14.10 13.85
CA ALA A 137 25.41 12.71 13.75
C ALA A 137 24.57 12.03 12.67
N ALA A 138 23.25 12.26 12.63
CA ALA A 138 22.38 11.69 11.59
C ALA A 138 22.82 12.05 10.17
N LEU A 139 23.26 13.29 9.92
CA LEU A 139 23.81 13.69 8.62
C LEU A 139 25.12 13.00 8.25
N SER A 140 25.90 12.58 9.26
CA SER A 140 27.26 12.04 9.08
C SER A 140 27.33 10.52 9.23
N ASP A 141 26.22 9.85 9.58
CA ASP A 141 26.12 8.40 9.81
C ASP A 141 25.99 7.61 8.48
N TYR A 142 26.57 8.15 7.40
CA TYR A 142 26.55 7.61 6.05
C TYR A 142 27.95 7.69 5.43
N ASP A 143 28.22 6.82 4.46
CA ASP A 143 29.50 6.78 3.74
C ASP A 143 29.86 8.12 3.06
N HIS A 144 28.85 8.92 2.71
CA HIS A 144 29.03 10.22 2.09
C HIS A 144 28.00 11.26 2.59
N PRO A 145 28.41 12.51 2.91
CA PRO A 145 27.52 13.53 3.49
C PRO A 145 26.34 13.90 2.58
N GLN A 146 26.48 13.75 1.27
CA GLN A 146 25.37 13.98 0.32
C GLN A 146 24.15 13.11 0.63
N ILE A 147 24.36 11.87 1.06
CA ILE A 147 23.27 10.92 1.39
C ILE A 147 22.53 11.43 2.63
N GLY A 148 23.25 11.79 3.69
CA GLY A 148 22.63 12.36 4.90
C GLY A 148 21.87 13.66 4.64
N ILE A 149 22.44 14.57 3.84
CA ILE A 149 21.77 15.81 3.42
C ILE A 149 20.46 15.52 2.67
N GLU A 150 20.48 14.49 1.82
CA GLU A 150 19.31 14.08 1.09
C GLU A 150 18.21 13.51 1.99
N GLN A 151 18.56 12.63 2.93
CA GLN A 151 17.60 12.10 3.91
C GLN A 151 16.98 13.22 4.74
N TYR A 152 17.79 14.21 5.15
CA TYR A 152 17.27 15.41 5.81
C TYR A 152 16.30 16.19 4.92
N ARG A 153 16.66 16.43 3.64
CA ARG A 153 15.78 17.10 2.67
C ARG A 153 14.46 16.35 2.50
N GLN A 154 14.49 15.02 2.37
CA GLN A 154 13.30 14.18 2.25
C GLN A 154 12.42 14.25 3.50
N MET A 155 13.01 14.22 4.70
CA MET A 155 12.28 14.38 5.97
C MET A 155 11.58 15.74 6.07
N ILE A 156 12.26 16.82 5.70
CA ILE A 156 11.67 18.16 5.65
C ILE A 156 10.57 18.24 4.57
N ALA A 157 10.81 17.69 3.38
CA ALA A 157 9.84 17.62 2.30
C ALA A 157 8.55 16.90 2.74
N GLU A 158 8.65 15.74 3.39
CA GLU A 158 7.48 15.01 3.90
C GLU A 158 6.70 15.81 4.95
N TRP A 159 7.39 16.55 5.82
CA TRP A 159 6.73 17.43 6.79
C TRP A 159 5.87 18.49 6.10
N PHE A 160 6.44 19.24 5.15
CA PHE A 160 5.71 20.29 4.45
C PHE A 160 4.63 19.72 3.51
N ARG A 161 4.88 18.56 2.89
CA ARG A 161 3.87 17.84 2.11
C ARG A 161 2.68 17.42 2.98
N LYS A 162 2.88 17.03 4.23
CA LYS A 162 1.77 16.64 5.11
C LYS A 162 0.87 17.82 5.51
N HIS A 163 1.39 19.04 5.48
CA HIS A 163 0.71 20.27 5.91
C HIS A 163 0.44 21.25 4.77
N HIS A 164 0.63 20.83 3.51
CA HIS A 164 0.61 21.76 2.38
C HIS A 164 -0.77 22.39 2.18
N GLN A 165 -1.86 21.73 2.58
CA GLN A 165 -3.21 22.27 2.43
C GLN A 165 -3.46 23.42 3.41
N GLU A 166 -3.00 23.27 4.66
CA GLU A 166 -3.01 24.34 5.67
C GLU A 166 -2.10 25.49 5.25
N ASN A 167 -0.89 25.17 4.79
CA ASN A 167 0.09 26.18 4.33
C ASN A 167 -0.43 26.94 3.12
N SER A 168 -1.06 26.27 2.15
CA SER A 168 -1.66 26.92 0.98
C SER A 168 -2.71 27.93 1.40
N LYS A 169 -3.61 27.56 2.33
CA LYS A 169 -4.60 28.49 2.88
C LYS A 169 -3.97 29.72 3.53
N LYS A 170 -2.84 29.55 4.25
CA LYS A 170 -2.08 30.63 4.88
C LYS A 170 -1.43 31.54 3.82
N ILE A 171 -0.71 30.97 2.85
CA ILE A 171 -0.03 31.70 1.79
C ILE A 171 -0.99 32.50 0.91
N ILE A 172 -2.15 31.93 0.54
CA ILE A 172 -3.15 32.62 -0.29
C ILE A 172 -3.60 33.95 0.35
N ARG A 173 -3.57 34.05 1.69
CA ARG A 173 -3.94 35.26 2.43
C ARG A 173 -2.92 36.36 2.36
N ASP A 174 -1.66 36.00 2.45
CA ASP A 174 -0.57 36.94 2.50
C ASP A 174 0.63 36.42 1.70
N PRO A 175 0.48 36.32 0.37
CA PRO A 175 1.46 35.65 -0.49
C PRO A 175 2.83 36.35 -0.46
N PHE A 176 2.83 37.66 -0.19
CA PHE A 176 4.06 38.44 -0.11
C PHE A 176 4.82 38.20 1.19
N ASN A 177 4.17 38.25 2.36
CA ASN A 177 4.89 38.05 3.61
C ASN A 177 5.28 36.58 3.83
N GLU A 178 4.48 35.64 3.31
CA GLU A 178 4.76 34.20 3.46
C GLU A 178 5.84 33.71 2.50
N LEU A 179 5.82 34.13 1.21
CA LEU A 179 6.73 33.59 0.18
C LEU A 179 7.31 34.64 -0.77
N GLY A 180 7.06 35.94 -0.55
CA GLY A 180 7.52 37.00 -1.44
C GLY A 180 6.79 37.05 -2.79
N ILE A 181 5.66 36.35 -2.95
CA ILE A 181 4.89 36.34 -4.19
C ILE A 181 4.08 37.63 -4.26
N SER A 182 4.44 38.52 -5.18
CA SER A 182 3.80 39.84 -5.37
C SER A 182 2.44 39.78 -6.08
N SER A 183 1.60 38.82 -5.68
CA SER A 183 0.20 38.73 -6.10
C SER A 183 -0.64 39.79 -5.37
N PRO A 184 -1.34 40.70 -6.09
CA PRO A 184 -2.06 41.79 -5.44
C PRO A 184 -3.17 41.31 -4.50
N ARG A 185 -3.19 41.85 -3.27
CA ARG A 185 -4.28 41.70 -2.29
C ARG A 185 -4.80 43.09 -1.89
N THR A 186 -5.31 43.84 -2.86
CA THR A 186 -5.76 45.23 -2.68
C THR A 186 -7.22 45.31 -2.26
N GLU A 187 -7.65 46.47 -1.76
CA GLU A 187 -9.04 46.77 -1.39
C GLU A 187 -10.03 46.70 -2.55
N LEU A 188 -9.53 46.69 -3.79
CA LEU A 188 -10.36 46.58 -5.00
C LEU A 188 -11.01 45.19 -5.12
N PHE A 189 -10.38 44.15 -4.56
CA PHE A 189 -10.90 42.80 -4.60
C PHE A 189 -11.33 42.33 -3.20
N PRO A 190 -12.58 41.88 -3.00
CA PRO A 190 -13.07 41.53 -1.67
C PRO A 190 -12.27 40.39 -1.03
N ASN A 191 -11.68 40.65 0.14
CA ASN A 191 -10.92 39.67 0.93
C ASN A 191 -11.71 38.39 1.25
N ARG A 192 -13.05 38.46 1.26
CA ARG A 192 -13.92 37.29 1.45
C ARG A 192 -13.86 36.28 0.32
N ILE A 193 -13.38 36.64 -0.88
CA ILE A 193 -13.19 35.69 -1.99
C ILE A 193 -11.86 34.95 -1.81
N TYR A 194 -10.79 35.62 -1.38
CA TYR A 194 -9.52 34.98 -0.96
C TYR A 194 -9.70 34.07 0.27
N THR A 195 -10.47 34.53 1.28
CA THR A 195 -11.67 33.78 1.72
C THR A 195 -11.75 32.30 1.40
N TYR A 196 -12.70 32.10 0.50
CA TYR A 196 -13.15 30.86 -0.06
C TYR A 196 -12.05 30.16 -0.83
N LEU A 197 -11.20 30.88 -1.57
CA LEU A 197 -10.06 30.27 -2.28
C LEU A 197 -9.14 29.48 -1.33
N GLY A 198 -8.75 30.07 -0.20
CA GLY A 198 -7.95 29.38 0.80
C GLY A 198 -8.70 28.21 1.48
N GLN A 199 -10.01 28.32 1.66
CA GLN A 199 -10.82 27.21 2.20
C GLN A 199 -10.98 26.06 1.20
N ILE A 200 -11.11 26.36 -0.09
CA ILE A 200 -11.16 25.40 -1.19
C ILE A 200 -9.82 24.65 -1.28
N CYS A 201 -8.71 25.39 -1.24
CA CYS A 201 -7.37 24.79 -1.24
C CYS A 201 -7.13 23.98 0.04
N LEU A 202 -7.59 24.40 1.22
CA LEU A 202 -7.54 23.52 2.38
C LEU A 202 -8.37 22.24 2.17
N ALA A 203 -9.56 22.39 1.63
CA ALA A 203 -10.52 21.30 1.50
C ALA A 203 -10.05 20.16 0.58
N HIS A 204 -9.13 20.42 -0.36
CA HIS A 204 -8.69 19.42 -1.32
C HIS A 204 -8.01 18.20 -0.66
N GLY A 205 -7.30 18.41 0.46
CA GLY A 205 -6.66 17.32 1.22
C GLY A 205 -7.36 16.93 2.52
N THR A 206 -8.55 17.48 2.81
CA THR A 206 -9.32 17.12 4.02
C THR A 206 -10.37 16.04 3.74
N SER A 207 -11.02 15.53 4.79
CA SER A 207 -12.11 14.55 4.62
C SER A 207 -13.33 15.17 3.95
N PHE A 208 -14.08 14.38 3.19
CA PHE A 208 -15.31 14.81 2.54
C PHE A 208 -16.34 15.37 3.54
N HIS A 209 -16.40 14.83 4.76
CA HIS A 209 -17.21 15.41 5.83
C HIS A 209 -16.87 16.89 6.10
N ARG A 210 -15.58 17.25 6.18
CA ARG A 210 -15.17 18.66 6.38
C ARG A 210 -15.54 19.54 5.20
N VAL A 211 -15.46 19.03 3.96
CA VAL A 211 -15.97 19.74 2.76
C VAL A 211 -17.44 20.10 2.94
N MET A 212 -18.26 19.16 3.41
CA MET A 212 -19.70 19.36 3.55
C MET A 212 -20.07 20.28 4.72
N THR A 213 -19.29 20.28 5.81
CA THR A 213 -19.60 21.08 7.01
C THR A 213 -18.97 22.48 7.00
N GLU A 214 -17.77 22.65 6.44
CA GLU A 214 -17.01 23.89 6.53
C GLU A 214 -17.15 24.80 5.30
N LEU A 215 -17.35 24.23 4.10
CA LEU A 215 -17.51 25.04 2.89
C LEU A 215 -18.97 25.43 2.66
N PRO A 216 -19.25 26.73 2.43
CA PRO A 216 -20.59 27.17 2.16
C PRO A 216 -21.07 26.65 0.80
N PHE A 217 -22.34 26.24 0.75
CA PHE A 217 -23.00 25.83 -0.49
C PHE A 217 -23.09 26.99 -1.50
N ARG A 218 -23.45 28.19 -1.04
CA ARG A 218 -23.63 29.38 -1.87
C ARG A 218 -23.26 30.64 -1.09
N GLN A 219 -22.57 31.57 -1.76
CA GLN A 219 -22.26 32.91 -1.26
C GLN A 219 -22.44 33.94 -2.37
N THR A 220 -22.53 35.22 -2.03
CA THR A 220 -22.52 36.29 -3.05
C THR A 220 -21.15 36.35 -3.71
N GLY A 221 -21.10 36.30 -5.04
CA GLY A 221 -19.88 36.50 -5.82
C GLY A 221 -19.57 37.98 -6.02
N LEU A 222 -18.92 38.31 -7.13
CA LEU A 222 -18.83 39.69 -7.62
C LEU A 222 -20.04 40.06 -8.50
N GLY A 223 -20.28 41.37 -8.60
CA GLY A 223 -21.43 41.91 -9.33
C GLY A 223 -22.75 41.42 -8.71
N THR A 224 -23.60 40.81 -9.54
CA THR A 224 -24.89 40.24 -9.14
C THR A 224 -24.88 38.71 -9.03
N GLU A 225 -23.73 38.09 -9.26
CA GLU A 225 -23.60 36.64 -9.30
C GLU A 225 -23.46 36.02 -7.91
N ASN A 226 -23.74 34.73 -7.82
CA ASN A 226 -23.37 33.90 -6.67
C ASN A 226 -22.10 33.10 -6.99
N CYS A 227 -21.40 32.67 -5.96
CA CYS A 227 -20.35 31.66 -6.04
C CYS A 227 -20.66 30.47 -5.13
N HIS A 228 -20.03 29.34 -5.43
CA HIS A 228 -20.33 28.04 -4.85
C HIS A 228 -19.03 27.34 -4.39
N PRO A 229 -18.40 27.78 -3.29
CA PRO A 229 -17.11 27.26 -2.86
C PRO A 229 -17.08 25.74 -2.65
N ARG A 230 -18.16 25.15 -2.14
CA ARG A 230 -18.28 23.71 -2.00
C ARG A 230 -18.22 22.97 -3.34
N PHE A 231 -18.92 23.48 -4.35
CA PHE A 231 -18.90 22.92 -5.69
C PHE A 231 -17.50 22.99 -6.31
N VAL A 232 -16.84 24.14 -6.18
CA VAL A 232 -15.47 24.33 -6.68
C VAL A 232 -14.48 23.38 -6.00
N ALA A 233 -14.56 23.21 -4.67
CA ALA A 233 -13.71 22.25 -3.97
C ALA A 233 -13.94 20.80 -4.43
N CYS A 234 -15.18 20.42 -4.70
CA CYS A 234 -15.50 19.09 -5.22
C CYS A 234 -14.91 18.88 -6.64
N LEU A 235 -14.99 19.91 -7.51
CA LEU A 235 -14.36 19.86 -8.83
C LEU A 235 -12.82 19.83 -8.75
N LEU A 236 -12.21 20.59 -7.84
CA LEU A 236 -10.76 20.57 -7.62
C LEU A 236 -10.29 19.17 -7.21
N ARG A 237 -10.97 18.55 -6.24
CA ARG A 237 -10.67 17.19 -5.77
C ARG A 237 -10.77 16.15 -6.89
N LEU A 238 -11.82 16.22 -7.70
CA LEU A 238 -11.96 15.34 -8.87
C LEU A 238 -10.92 15.64 -9.95
N GLY A 239 -10.63 16.92 -10.21
CA GLY A 239 -9.64 17.32 -11.21
C GLY A 239 -8.23 16.83 -10.87
N ASP A 240 -7.85 16.93 -9.59
CA ASP A 240 -6.57 16.48 -9.04
C ASP A 240 -6.46 14.95 -9.00
N ILE A 241 -7.46 14.23 -8.47
CA ILE A 241 -7.40 12.76 -8.41
C ILE A 241 -7.37 12.11 -9.80
N PHE A 242 -7.90 12.79 -10.82
CA PHE A 242 -7.85 12.38 -12.23
C PHE A 242 -6.61 12.87 -12.99
N ASP A 243 -5.62 13.48 -12.33
CA ASP A 243 -4.31 13.74 -12.92
C ASP A 243 -3.50 12.43 -13.04
N ILE A 244 -3.92 11.58 -13.97
CA ILE A 244 -3.54 10.17 -14.03
C ILE A 244 -2.35 9.88 -14.96
N ASP A 245 -2.05 10.81 -15.87
CA ASP A 245 -1.06 10.59 -16.93
C ASP A 245 0.38 10.36 -16.41
N ASP A 246 1.19 9.74 -17.26
CA ASP A 246 2.55 9.28 -16.92
C ASP A 246 3.64 10.37 -17.01
N ASN A 247 3.30 11.52 -17.61
CA ASN A 247 4.17 12.67 -17.73
C ASN A 247 4.32 13.48 -16.43
N ARG A 248 3.75 13.01 -15.32
CA ARG A 248 3.86 13.64 -14.00
C ARG A 248 5.30 13.62 -13.47
N PHE A 249 6.16 12.71 -13.90
CA PHE A 249 7.54 12.61 -13.39
C PHE A 249 8.57 13.16 -14.37
N CYS A 250 9.50 13.98 -13.85
CA CYS A 250 10.61 14.51 -14.63
C CYS A 250 11.85 13.61 -14.48
N PRO A 251 12.31 12.91 -15.55
CA PRO A 251 13.48 12.02 -15.46
C PRO A 251 14.77 12.74 -15.08
N VAL A 252 14.86 14.04 -15.36
CA VAL A 252 16.01 14.88 -14.99
C VAL A 252 16.02 15.17 -13.50
N MET A 253 14.86 15.50 -12.90
CA MET A 253 14.74 15.69 -11.44
C MET A 253 15.02 14.40 -10.69
N ALA A 254 14.51 13.27 -11.17
CA ALA A 254 14.74 11.97 -10.56
C ALA A 254 16.24 11.59 -10.48
N LYS A 255 17.09 12.11 -11.37
CA LYS A 255 18.56 11.93 -11.32
C LYS A 255 19.29 12.83 -10.32
N GLN A 256 18.61 13.79 -9.70
CA GLN A 256 19.17 14.65 -8.66
C GLN A 256 19.05 14.03 -7.25
N VAL A 257 18.49 12.82 -7.20
CA VAL A 257 18.23 12.03 -6.01
C VAL A 257 19.23 10.87 -6.04
N TYR A 258 19.91 10.59 -4.93
CA TYR A 258 20.83 9.45 -4.85
C TYR A 258 20.06 8.15 -4.96
N ASP A 259 19.05 7.98 -4.11
CA ASP A 259 18.11 6.86 -4.11
C ASP A 259 16.68 7.36 -4.09
N ILE A 260 15.87 6.97 -5.08
CA ILE A 260 14.45 7.29 -5.12
C ILE A 260 13.76 6.52 -3.99
N PRO A 261 13.03 7.20 -3.07
CA PRO A 261 12.26 6.52 -2.04
C PRO A 261 11.32 5.49 -2.66
N SER A 262 11.19 4.34 -2.03
CA SER A 262 10.38 3.21 -2.50
C SER A 262 8.93 3.61 -2.78
N ILE A 263 8.35 4.51 -1.97
CA ILE A 263 7.01 5.05 -2.19
C ILE A 263 6.95 5.91 -3.47
N SER A 264 7.97 6.74 -3.70
CA SER A 264 8.07 7.57 -4.91
C SER A 264 8.24 6.71 -6.16
N GLN A 265 9.01 5.63 -6.06
CA GLN A 265 9.17 4.65 -7.14
C GLN A 265 7.86 3.90 -7.44
N ALA A 266 7.13 3.47 -6.40
CA ALA A 266 5.82 2.84 -6.57
C ALA A 266 4.81 3.80 -7.23
N HIS A 267 4.83 5.08 -6.86
CA HIS A 267 4.06 6.12 -7.53
C HIS A 267 4.49 6.30 -9.00
N LEU A 268 5.78 6.33 -9.31
CA LEU A 268 6.25 6.42 -10.69
C LEU A 268 5.73 5.25 -11.55
N ASP A 269 5.83 4.03 -11.02
CA ASP A 269 5.42 2.82 -11.73
C ASP A 269 3.90 2.72 -11.88
N LYS A 270 3.11 3.20 -10.91
CA LYS A 270 1.65 3.24 -11.02
C LYS A 270 1.18 4.14 -12.17
N HIS A 271 1.77 5.32 -12.32
CA HIS A 271 1.45 6.24 -13.42
C HIS A 271 1.86 5.63 -14.78
N LYS A 272 3.04 5.02 -14.88
CA LYS A 272 3.48 4.27 -16.07
C LYS A 272 2.61 3.06 -16.42
N SER A 273 1.81 2.58 -15.47
CA SER A 273 0.94 1.41 -15.66
C SER A 273 -0.33 1.76 -16.42
N ILE A 274 -0.71 3.03 -16.53
CA ILE A 274 -1.95 3.44 -17.22
C ILE A 274 -1.87 3.07 -18.71
N ARG A 275 -2.95 2.49 -19.25
CA ARG A 275 -3.08 2.07 -20.66
C ARG A 275 -4.24 2.74 -21.35
N GLU A 276 -5.36 2.87 -20.63
CA GLU A 276 -6.57 3.49 -21.13
C GLU A 276 -7.08 4.48 -20.09
N PHE A 277 -7.42 5.69 -20.53
CA PHE A 277 -8.04 6.70 -19.70
C PHE A 277 -9.09 7.46 -20.52
N GLN A 278 -10.35 7.35 -20.11
CA GLN A 278 -11.46 8.15 -20.61
C GLN A 278 -12.14 8.85 -19.43
N LEU A 279 -12.39 10.15 -19.62
CA LEU A 279 -13.07 11.01 -18.66
C LEU A 279 -13.91 12.03 -19.43
N ASP A 280 -15.21 12.02 -19.19
CA ASP A 280 -16.12 13.08 -19.62
C ASP A 280 -17.23 13.32 -18.57
N ASN A 281 -18.25 14.08 -18.95
CA ASN A 281 -19.36 14.44 -18.06
C ASN A 281 -20.41 13.33 -17.88
N GLN A 282 -20.20 12.15 -18.46
CA GLN A 282 -21.11 10.99 -18.37
C GLN A 282 -20.43 9.80 -17.72
N THR A 283 -19.21 9.46 -18.12
CA THR A 283 -18.52 8.26 -17.67
C THR A 283 -17.04 8.51 -17.37
N VAL A 284 -16.51 7.66 -16.49
CA VAL A 284 -15.07 7.48 -16.29
C VAL A 284 -14.69 6.00 -16.49
N SER A 285 -13.63 5.79 -17.25
CA SER A 285 -13.08 4.47 -17.55
C SER A 285 -11.55 4.50 -17.51
N ILE A 286 -10.95 3.66 -16.68
CA ILE A 286 -9.49 3.57 -16.52
C ILE A 286 -9.06 2.10 -16.52
N THR A 287 -8.07 1.79 -17.36
CA THR A 287 -7.38 0.48 -17.37
C THR A 287 -5.89 0.71 -17.10
N ALA A 288 -5.36 0.00 -16.12
CA ALA A 288 -3.94 -0.02 -15.78
C ALA A 288 -3.38 -1.44 -15.89
N GLU A 289 -2.17 -1.56 -16.41
CA GLU A 289 -1.41 -2.79 -16.55
C GLU A 289 -0.06 -2.65 -15.83
N CYS A 290 0.03 -3.24 -14.64
CA CYS A 290 1.18 -3.09 -13.75
C CYS A 290 2.26 -4.15 -14.01
N ASN A 291 3.52 -3.70 -14.01
CA ASN A 291 4.67 -4.58 -14.19
C ASN A 291 5.21 -5.18 -12.88
N ASN A 292 4.80 -4.63 -11.74
CA ASN A 292 5.24 -5.07 -10.42
C ASN A 292 4.12 -4.96 -9.38
N GLU A 293 4.36 -5.59 -8.22
CA GLU A 293 3.41 -5.69 -7.11
C GLU A 293 3.11 -4.37 -6.44
N SER A 294 4.13 -3.54 -6.20
CA SER A 294 3.98 -2.25 -5.54
C SER A 294 3.12 -1.31 -6.39
N ALA A 295 3.39 -1.23 -7.69
CA ALA A 295 2.58 -0.47 -8.63
C ALA A 295 1.13 -0.96 -8.67
N TYR A 296 0.93 -2.28 -8.66
CA TYR A 296 -0.41 -2.88 -8.64
C TYR A 296 -1.19 -2.49 -7.37
N ILE A 297 -0.55 -2.56 -6.20
CA ILE A 297 -1.15 -2.17 -4.91
C ILE A 297 -1.50 -0.68 -4.91
N GLU A 298 -0.57 0.19 -5.30
CA GLU A 298 -0.78 1.63 -5.33
C GLU A 298 -1.88 2.04 -6.32
N THR A 299 -1.96 1.40 -7.49
CA THR A 299 -3.06 1.63 -8.44
C THR A 299 -4.41 1.18 -7.87
N GLN A 300 -4.46 0.03 -7.18
CA GLN A 300 -5.69 -0.45 -6.53
C GLN A 300 -6.18 0.52 -5.45
N LEU A 301 -5.26 1.05 -4.62
CA LEU A 301 -5.58 2.06 -3.60
C LEU A 301 -6.12 3.34 -4.26
N TRP A 302 -5.45 3.82 -5.30
CA TRP A 302 -5.85 5.02 -6.03
C TRP A 302 -7.24 4.87 -6.68
N PHE A 303 -7.51 3.74 -7.35
CA PHE A 303 -8.84 3.48 -7.91
C PHE A 303 -9.90 3.31 -6.81
N GLY A 304 -9.50 2.83 -5.63
CA GLY A 304 -10.33 2.87 -4.42
C GLY A 304 -10.72 4.29 -4.04
N TRP A 305 -9.76 5.21 -3.96
CA TRP A 305 -10.03 6.62 -3.65
C TRP A 305 -10.91 7.30 -4.71
N ILE A 306 -10.73 6.99 -6.00
CA ILE A 306 -11.60 7.49 -7.07
C ILE A 306 -13.06 7.05 -6.84
N LYS A 307 -13.26 5.76 -6.51
CA LYS A 307 -14.60 5.22 -6.22
C LYS A 307 -15.21 5.89 -5.00
N GLU A 308 -14.44 6.01 -3.92
CA GLU A 308 -14.89 6.62 -2.67
C GLU A 308 -15.27 8.09 -2.88
N GLU A 309 -14.39 8.88 -3.51
CA GLU A 309 -14.63 10.31 -3.78
C GLU A 309 -15.89 10.52 -4.64
N LEU A 310 -16.03 9.75 -5.73
CA LEU A 310 -17.22 9.83 -6.58
C LEU A 310 -18.49 9.43 -5.81
N GLN A 311 -18.44 8.36 -5.02
CA GLN A 311 -19.60 7.90 -4.22
C GLN A 311 -20.02 8.93 -3.17
N ASP A 312 -19.06 9.47 -2.44
CA ASP A 312 -19.26 10.49 -1.42
C ASP A 312 -19.91 11.73 -2.03
N GLN A 313 -19.32 12.28 -3.09
CA GLN A 313 -19.87 13.45 -3.78
C GLN A 313 -21.25 13.16 -4.41
N MET A 314 -21.44 12.02 -5.08
CA MET A 314 -22.73 11.64 -5.66
C MET A 314 -23.83 11.55 -4.59
N SER A 315 -23.53 10.98 -3.42
CA SER A 315 -24.50 10.82 -2.33
C SER A 315 -25.04 12.16 -1.81
N GLN A 316 -24.21 13.21 -1.88
CA GLN A 316 -24.55 14.57 -1.45
C GLN A 316 -24.70 15.54 -2.61
N TRP A 317 -24.80 15.08 -3.86
CA TRP A 317 -24.69 15.95 -5.03
C TRP A 317 -25.69 17.11 -5.03
N LYS A 318 -26.92 16.87 -4.56
CA LYS A 318 -27.96 17.91 -4.38
C LYS A 318 -27.55 19.07 -3.46
N ASN A 319 -26.62 18.81 -2.53
CA ASN A 319 -26.08 19.75 -1.55
C ASN A 319 -24.72 20.31 -1.99
N ILE A 320 -24.25 19.96 -3.18
CA ILE A 320 -22.96 20.39 -3.76
C ILE A 320 -23.22 21.21 -5.01
N VAL A 321 -24.01 20.68 -5.94
CA VAL A 321 -24.24 21.28 -7.26
C VAL A 321 -25.01 22.61 -7.17
N PRO A 322 -24.60 23.67 -7.87
CA PRO A 322 -25.27 24.97 -7.81
C PRO A 322 -26.73 24.93 -8.26
N HIS A 323 -26.99 24.16 -9.32
CA HIS A 323 -28.32 24.02 -9.93
C HIS A 323 -28.46 22.67 -10.63
N ARG A 324 -29.68 22.14 -10.71
CA ARG A 324 -29.96 20.83 -11.35
C ARG A 324 -29.56 20.77 -12.84
N SER A 325 -29.45 21.93 -13.49
CA SER A 325 -29.03 22.03 -14.90
C SER A 325 -27.60 21.57 -15.16
N PHE A 326 -26.74 21.50 -14.14
CA PHE A 326 -25.39 20.95 -14.25
C PHE A 326 -25.39 19.42 -14.46
N GLY A 327 -26.53 18.75 -14.29
CA GLY A 327 -26.61 17.29 -14.41
C GLY A 327 -26.04 16.58 -13.18
N LEU A 328 -25.68 15.31 -13.38
CA LEU A 328 -25.06 14.44 -12.37
C LEU A 328 -23.55 14.36 -12.60
N LEU A 329 -22.82 13.87 -11.60
CA LEU A 329 -21.44 13.44 -11.78
C LEU A 329 -21.35 12.23 -12.73
N PRO A 330 -20.22 12.02 -13.41
CA PRO A 330 -20.02 10.85 -14.25
C PRO A 330 -20.09 9.55 -13.44
N THR A 331 -20.56 8.49 -14.09
CA THR A 331 -20.59 7.15 -13.53
C THR A 331 -19.29 6.41 -13.80
N VAL A 332 -18.89 5.55 -12.86
CA VAL A 332 -17.75 4.66 -13.07
C VAL A 332 -18.18 3.50 -13.97
N GLU A 333 -17.69 3.50 -15.21
CA GLU A 333 -17.93 2.40 -16.16
C GLU A 333 -16.94 1.25 -15.89
N LYS A 334 -15.65 1.58 -15.80
CA LYS A 334 -14.58 0.59 -15.62
C LYS A 334 -13.41 1.18 -14.82
N LEU A 335 -12.95 0.44 -13.82
CA LEU A 335 -11.69 0.70 -13.12
C LEU A 335 -10.98 -0.65 -12.97
N ALA A 336 -10.13 -0.98 -13.95
CA ALA A 336 -9.47 -2.27 -14.06
C ALA A 336 -7.97 -2.13 -13.81
N VAL A 337 -7.44 -2.96 -12.91
CA VAL A 337 -6.01 -3.08 -12.66
C VAL A 337 -5.60 -4.50 -12.97
N GLU A 338 -4.73 -4.65 -13.95
CA GLU A 338 -4.20 -5.92 -14.42
C GLU A 338 -2.70 -6.00 -14.10
N MET A 339 -2.16 -7.21 -14.02
CA MET A 339 -0.72 -7.42 -13.94
C MET A 339 -0.23 -8.03 -15.24
N THR A 340 0.92 -7.55 -15.73
CA THR A 340 1.63 -8.14 -16.89
C THR A 340 2.07 -9.57 -16.62
N THR A 341 2.36 -9.90 -15.35
CA THR A 341 2.67 -11.26 -14.91
C THR A 341 1.37 -12.02 -14.69
N ALA A 342 1.37 -13.32 -15.00
CA ALA A 342 0.20 -14.21 -14.95
C ALA A 342 -0.26 -14.51 -13.51
N LYS A 343 -0.61 -13.46 -12.76
CA LYS A 343 -1.11 -13.57 -11.40
C LYS A 343 -2.61 -13.81 -11.40
N LYS A 344 -3.05 -14.78 -10.60
CA LYS A 344 -4.45 -15.14 -10.41
C LYS A 344 -5.09 -14.22 -9.40
N LEU A 345 -6.23 -13.66 -9.78
CA LEU A 345 -7.14 -12.98 -8.87
C LEU A 345 -8.11 -13.98 -8.24
N ILE A 346 -8.60 -13.67 -7.04
CA ILE A 346 -9.66 -14.44 -6.39
C ILE A 346 -10.94 -13.60 -6.45
N ASN A 347 -11.95 -14.10 -7.18
CA ASN A 347 -13.22 -13.39 -7.42
C ASN A 347 -13.00 -11.99 -8.01
N ASP A 348 -12.13 -11.88 -9.02
CA ASP A 348 -11.76 -10.63 -9.71
C ASP A 348 -11.21 -9.52 -8.79
N LYS A 349 -10.72 -9.91 -7.60
CA LYS A 349 -10.07 -9.03 -6.66
C LYS A 349 -8.69 -9.58 -6.29
N PRO A 350 -7.72 -8.70 -6.02
CA PRO A 350 -6.50 -9.14 -5.38
C PRO A 350 -6.81 -9.71 -4.02
N MET A 351 -6.19 -10.85 -3.71
CA MET A 351 -6.26 -11.39 -2.37
C MET A 351 -5.47 -10.47 -1.45
N LYS A 352 -6.11 -10.04 -0.36
CA LYS A 352 -5.48 -9.30 0.72
C LYS A 352 -5.75 -10.07 2.01
N PHE A 353 -4.70 -10.46 2.70
CA PHE A 353 -4.79 -10.91 4.08
C PHE A 353 -5.24 -9.75 4.95
N SER A 354 -6.38 -9.93 5.61
CA SER A 354 -6.89 -9.01 6.62
C SER A 354 -6.87 -9.68 7.99
N ILE A 355 -6.32 -8.97 8.97
CA ILE A 355 -6.41 -9.34 10.39
C ILE A 355 -7.70 -8.72 10.93
N ASP A 356 -8.65 -9.54 11.42
CA ASP A 356 -9.82 -9.04 12.17
C ASP A 356 -9.35 -8.55 13.55
N GLU A 357 -9.91 -7.46 14.07
CA GLU A 357 -9.51 -6.79 15.33
C GLU A 357 -9.43 -7.77 16.50
N LYS A 358 -10.37 -8.72 16.57
CA LYS A 358 -10.39 -9.76 17.60
C LYS A 358 -9.18 -10.71 17.52
N ASN A 359 -8.79 -11.11 16.31
CA ASN A 359 -7.65 -11.99 16.07
C ASN A 359 -6.31 -11.23 16.18
N ALA A 360 -6.31 -9.92 15.87
CA ALA A 360 -5.18 -9.03 16.14
C ALA A 360 -4.90 -8.98 17.65
N ILE A 361 -5.95 -8.83 18.47
CA ILE A 361 -5.85 -8.85 19.93
C ILE A 361 -5.36 -10.20 20.45
N GLU A 362 -5.79 -11.33 19.88
CA GLU A 362 -5.27 -12.66 20.26
C GLU A 362 -3.80 -12.88 19.87
N LEU A 363 -3.37 -12.41 18.69
CA LEU A 363 -1.95 -12.37 18.28
C LEU A 363 -1.11 -11.47 19.21
N LEU A 364 -1.65 -10.32 19.61
CA LEU A 364 -0.99 -9.36 20.51
C LEU A 364 -0.98 -9.84 21.97
N GLN A 365 -2.01 -10.51 22.45
CA GLN A 365 -2.04 -11.20 23.75
C GLN A 365 -1.12 -12.43 23.74
N GLY A 366 -0.97 -13.06 22.56
CA GLY A 366 -0.04 -14.14 22.30
C GLY A 366 1.44 -13.74 22.30
N LYS A 367 1.80 -12.46 22.45
CA LYS A 367 3.20 -12.07 22.75
C LYS A 367 3.72 -12.76 24.02
N ASN A 368 2.85 -13.13 24.96
CA ASN A 368 3.19 -13.96 26.12
C ASN A 368 3.08 -15.48 25.87
N LEU A 369 2.56 -15.94 24.71
CA LEU A 369 2.50 -17.36 24.31
C LEU A 369 3.66 -17.75 23.36
N TYR A 370 4.22 -16.78 22.64
CA TYR A 370 5.33 -16.94 21.69
C TYR A 370 6.65 -16.32 22.18
N ASP A 371 6.89 -16.31 23.50
CA ASP A 371 8.19 -15.95 24.08
C ASP A 371 9.34 -16.81 23.54
N ASP A 372 9.03 -17.99 22.98
CA ASP A 372 9.96 -18.87 22.29
C ASP A 372 9.62 -19.02 20.79
N LYS A 373 10.56 -18.63 19.91
CA LYS A 373 10.48 -18.82 18.45
C LYS A 373 10.25 -20.30 18.07
N ALA A 374 10.64 -21.26 18.93
CA ALA A 374 10.39 -22.69 18.73
C ALA A 374 8.89 -23.02 18.58
N ASN A 375 8.00 -22.31 19.28
CA ASN A 375 6.56 -22.50 19.17
C ASN A 375 6.04 -22.17 17.76
N ILE A 376 6.65 -21.20 17.08
CA ILE A 376 6.27 -20.80 15.72
C ILE A 376 6.66 -21.91 14.73
N PHE A 377 7.89 -22.44 14.84
CA PHE A 377 8.32 -23.58 14.03
C PHE A 377 7.40 -24.79 14.22
N ARG A 378 7.04 -25.10 15.47
CA ARG A 378 6.09 -26.19 15.79
C ARG A 378 4.76 -26.02 15.07
N GLU A 379 4.19 -24.81 15.05
CA GLU A 379 2.94 -24.52 14.34
C GLU A 379 3.08 -24.70 12.82
N LEU A 380 4.18 -24.25 12.22
CA LEU A 380 4.43 -24.42 10.79
C LEU A 380 4.55 -25.89 10.40
N ILE A 381 5.27 -26.68 11.20
CA ILE A 381 5.40 -28.11 10.98
C ILE A 381 4.06 -28.82 11.26
N GLN A 382 3.28 -28.39 12.25
CA GLN A 382 1.97 -28.97 12.54
C GLN A 382 0.99 -28.79 11.37
N ASN A 383 1.04 -27.66 10.66
CA ASN A 383 0.23 -27.47 9.45
C ASN A 383 0.54 -28.52 8.36
N ALA A 384 1.83 -28.85 8.18
CA ALA A 384 2.28 -29.91 7.28
C ALA A 384 1.80 -31.30 7.73
N VAL A 385 1.86 -31.59 9.04
CA VAL A 385 1.34 -32.83 9.63
C VAL A 385 -0.16 -32.97 9.41
N ASP A 386 -0.92 -31.91 9.71
CA ASP A 386 -2.38 -31.91 9.60
C ASP A 386 -2.83 -32.11 8.14
N SER A 387 -2.18 -31.44 7.18
CA SER A 387 -2.38 -31.64 5.74
C SER A 387 -2.13 -33.09 5.31
N THR A 388 -1.03 -33.68 5.80
CA THR A 388 -0.63 -35.05 5.50
C THR A 388 -1.61 -36.08 6.07
N LEU A 389 -2.00 -35.94 7.35
CA LEU A 389 -2.95 -36.84 8.00
C LEU A 389 -4.33 -36.80 7.33
N LEU A 390 -4.77 -35.63 6.88
CA LEU A 390 -6.00 -35.49 6.11
C LEU A 390 -5.94 -36.27 4.79
N ARG A 391 -4.85 -36.13 4.02
CA ARG A 391 -4.66 -36.92 2.78
C ARG A 391 -4.68 -38.40 3.06
N VAL A 392 -3.92 -38.84 4.08
CA VAL A 392 -3.81 -40.25 4.46
C VAL A 392 -5.18 -40.82 4.85
N TRP A 393 -5.99 -40.08 5.61
CA TRP A 393 -7.34 -40.53 5.96
C TRP A 393 -8.27 -40.65 4.75
N ILE A 394 -8.18 -39.72 3.80
CA ILE A 394 -8.98 -39.76 2.57
C ILE A 394 -8.59 -40.95 1.69
N GLU A 395 -7.29 -41.26 1.57
CA GLU A 395 -6.79 -42.32 0.69
C GLU A 395 -6.78 -43.72 1.34
N HIS A 396 -6.67 -43.81 2.66
CA HIS A 396 -6.47 -45.08 3.38
C HIS A 396 -7.42 -45.30 4.55
N GLY A 397 -8.16 -44.29 5.00
CA GLY A 397 -9.09 -44.38 6.13
C GLY A 397 -10.39 -45.12 5.81
N GLU A 398 -11.33 -45.15 6.75
CA GLU A 398 -12.59 -45.90 6.59
C GLU A 398 -13.51 -45.36 5.49
N ILE A 399 -13.32 -44.09 5.11
CA ILE A 399 -14.00 -43.43 4.00
C ILE A 399 -13.38 -43.76 2.63
N SER A 400 -12.17 -44.34 2.61
CA SER A 400 -11.48 -44.73 1.38
C SER A 400 -11.97 -46.07 0.85
N GLU A 401 -11.67 -46.38 -0.41
CA GLU A 401 -11.94 -47.70 -0.99
C GLU A 401 -11.06 -48.80 -0.39
N THR A 402 -9.82 -48.46 -0.01
CA THR A 402 -8.84 -49.44 0.50
C THR A 402 -9.09 -49.83 1.96
N LYS A 403 -9.60 -48.89 2.78
CA LYS A 403 -9.90 -49.07 4.22
C LYS A 403 -8.76 -49.67 5.03
N THR A 404 -7.53 -49.32 4.66
CA THR A 404 -6.31 -49.86 5.23
C THR A 404 -6.11 -49.43 6.70
N ILE A 405 -6.51 -48.20 7.04
CA ILE A 405 -6.50 -47.64 8.40
C ILE A 405 -7.92 -47.63 8.94
N GLN A 406 -8.11 -48.25 10.10
CA GLN A 406 -9.40 -48.33 10.78
C GLN A 406 -9.39 -47.52 12.08
N SER A 407 -10.56 -47.05 12.52
CA SER A 407 -10.72 -46.12 13.63
C SER A 407 -10.23 -46.68 14.98
N TYR A 408 -10.18 -48.00 15.15
CA TYR A 408 -9.62 -48.63 16.35
C TYR A 408 -8.08 -48.65 16.37
N MET A 409 -7.42 -48.44 15.22
CA MET A 409 -5.96 -48.48 15.14
C MET A 409 -5.35 -47.24 15.80
N HIS A 410 -4.26 -47.45 16.54
CA HIS A 410 -3.51 -46.38 17.21
C HIS A 410 -2.29 -45.94 16.37
N PRO A 411 -1.68 -44.79 16.67
CA PRO A 411 -0.50 -44.25 15.97
C PRO A 411 0.61 -45.29 15.71
N PHE A 412 0.98 -46.06 16.72
CA PHE A 412 2.06 -47.04 16.65
C PHE A 412 1.70 -48.39 16.00
N HIS A 413 0.48 -48.56 15.48
CA HIS A 413 0.09 -49.81 14.84
C HIS A 413 0.93 -50.01 13.56
N ASN A 414 1.46 -51.23 13.34
CA ASN A 414 2.41 -51.51 12.25
C ASN A 414 1.86 -51.11 10.87
N THR A 415 0.57 -51.37 10.61
CA THR A 415 -0.10 -50.95 9.37
C THR A 415 -0.14 -49.43 9.23
N THR A 416 -0.46 -48.72 10.31
CA THR A 416 -0.52 -47.24 10.33
C THR A 416 0.85 -46.65 10.04
N GLN A 417 1.90 -47.14 10.69
CA GLN A 417 3.29 -46.73 10.47
C GLN A 417 3.75 -46.97 9.03
N LYS A 418 3.41 -48.13 8.44
CA LYS A 418 3.72 -48.47 7.05
C LYS A 418 3.03 -47.57 6.02
N VAL A 419 1.83 -47.08 6.32
CA VAL A 419 1.14 -46.12 5.44
C VAL A 419 1.80 -44.75 5.56
N LEU A 420 2.03 -44.27 6.79
CA LEU A 420 2.57 -42.94 7.05
C LEU A 420 4.01 -42.77 6.57
N SER A 421 4.83 -43.83 6.56
CA SER A 421 6.19 -43.77 6.02
C SER A 421 6.26 -43.45 4.53
N LYS A 422 5.14 -43.57 3.80
CA LYS A 422 5.03 -43.18 2.37
C LYS A 422 4.83 -41.66 2.17
N TYR A 423 4.51 -40.93 3.24
CA TYR A 423 4.25 -39.49 3.22
C TYR A 423 5.22 -38.78 4.18
N PRO A 424 6.54 -38.77 3.89
CA PRO A 424 7.49 -38.05 4.71
C PRO A 424 7.21 -36.55 4.69
N ILE A 425 7.50 -35.90 5.81
CA ILE A 425 7.56 -34.43 5.92
C ILE A 425 9.04 -34.08 5.98
N GLU A 426 9.47 -33.26 5.02
CA GLU A 426 10.86 -32.85 4.86
C GLU A 426 11.00 -31.45 5.46
N ILE A 427 11.95 -31.27 6.37
CA ILE A 427 12.24 -29.99 7.03
C ILE A 427 13.66 -29.60 6.69
N ASP A 428 13.84 -28.42 6.12
CA ASP A 428 15.13 -27.86 5.74
C ASP A 428 15.37 -26.53 6.46
N LEU A 429 16.60 -26.33 6.91
CA LEU A 429 17.12 -25.06 7.38
C LEU A 429 18.49 -24.82 6.73
N ALA A 430 18.53 -23.90 5.77
CA ALA A 430 19.71 -23.62 4.98
C ALA A 430 20.16 -22.17 5.16
N LYS A 431 21.45 -21.94 5.38
CA LYS A 431 22.00 -20.58 5.41
C LYS A 431 22.06 -20.01 3.99
N ILE A 432 21.54 -18.80 3.79
CA ILE A 432 21.54 -18.11 2.50
C ILE A 432 22.74 -17.18 2.40
N SER A 433 22.92 -16.32 3.40
CA SER A 433 23.92 -15.26 3.39
C SER A 433 24.25 -14.76 4.79
N ASP A 434 25.36 -14.05 4.89
CA ASP A 434 25.77 -13.31 6.09
C ASP A 434 25.63 -11.81 5.83
N ASP A 435 25.03 -11.09 6.77
CA ASP A 435 25.03 -9.63 6.87
C ASP A 435 26.11 -9.25 7.89
N ASP A 436 27.29 -8.87 7.38
CA ASP A 436 28.45 -8.52 8.19
C ASP A 436 28.27 -7.20 8.95
N ASP A 437 27.47 -6.28 8.40
CA ASP A 437 27.21 -4.96 9.01
C ASP A 437 26.28 -5.07 10.23
N LYS A 438 25.28 -5.97 10.17
CA LYS A 438 24.30 -6.16 11.26
C LYS A 438 24.60 -7.33 12.20
N GLU A 439 25.71 -8.04 12.00
CA GLU A 439 26.07 -9.30 12.69
C GLU A 439 24.95 -10.37 12.67
N ILE A 440 24.22 -10.46 11.55
CA ILE A 440 23.09 -11.39 11.36
C ILE A 440 23.42 -12.34 10.21
N SER A 441 22.96 -13.59 10.31
CA SER A 441 22.92 -14.53 9.18
C SER A 441 21.47 -14.71 8.75
N ILE A 442 21.23 -14.70 7.44
CA ILE A 442 19.91 -14.97 6.85
C ILE A 442 19.83 -16.45 6.51
N TRP A 443 18.78 -17.10 7.00
CA TRP A 443 18.50 -18.51 6.81
C TRP A 443 17.15 -18.71 6.14
N GLU A 444 17.04 -19.74 5.31
CA GLU A 444 15.80 -20.24 4.74
C GLU A 444 15.31 -21.43 5.56
N PHE A 445 14.14 -21.32 6.17
CA PHE A 445 13.43 -22.45 6.75
C PHE A 445 12.35 -22.90 5.77
N SER A 446 12.32 -24.19 5.47
CA SER A 446 11.25 -24.75 4.64
C SER A 446 10.70 -26.07 5.19
N VAL A 447 9.40 -26.27 4.99
CA VAL A 447 8.68 -27.50 5.35
C VAL A 447 7.94 -27.98 4.11
N LEU A 448 8.27 -29.18 3.64
CA LEU A 448 7.61 -29.84 2.53
C LEU A 448 6.74 -30.99 3.06
N ASP A 449 5.43 -30.87 2.86
CA ASP A 449 4.47 -31.94 3.13
C ASP A 449 4.01 -32.64 1.84
N ARG A 450 3.65 -33.91 1.96
CA ARG A 450 2.97 -34.68 0.89
C ARG A 450 1.47 -34.79 1.15
N GLY A 451 0.85 -33.75 1.68
CA GLY A 451 -0.57 -33.71 2.02
C GLY A 451 -1.46 -33.30 0.85
N LEU A 452 -2.60 -32.66 1.17
CA LEU A 452 -3.65 -32.36 0.18
C LEU A 452 -3.30 -31.24 -0.80
N GLY A 453 -2.34 -30.39 -0.44
CA GLY A 453 -2.10 -29.12 -1.12
C GLY A 453 -3.25 -28.11 -0.92
N ILE A 454 -3.09 -26.92 -1.50
CA ILE A 454 -3.98 -25.77 -1.31
C ILE A 454 -4.57 -25.37 -2.66
N SER A 455 -5.89 -25.47 -2.82
CA SER A 455 -6.59 -25.00 -4.04
C SER A 455 -6.95 -23.51 -3.96
N LEU A 456 -7.36 -22.91 -5.09
CA LEU A 456 -7.91 -21.54 -5.09
C LEU A 456 -9.13 -21.39 -4.16
N LYS A 457 -9.95 -22.44 -4.03
CA LYS A 457 -11.09 -22.45 -3.10
C LYS A 457 -10.63 -22.46 -1.64
N ASP A 458 -9.51 -23.14 -1.34
CA ASP A 458 -8.95 -23.14 0.01
C ASP A 458 -8.36 -21.75 0.34
N LEU A 459 -7.71 -21.10 -0.62
CA LEU A 459 -7.20 -19.73 -0.46
C LEU A 459 -8.29 -18.71 -0.14
N GLN A 460 -9.50 -18.85 -0.69
CA GLN A 460 -10.65 -18.01 -0.33
C GLN A 460 -10.97 -18.06 1.17
N TYR A 461 -10.87 -19.23 1.80
CA TYR A 461 -11.06 -19.37 3.25
C TYR A 461 -9.86 -18.87 4.05
N MET A 462 -8.66 -18.91 3.48
CA MET A 462 -7.44 -18.42 4.11
C MET A 462 -7.36 -16.89 4.16
N GLN A 463 -8.09 -16.15 3.29
CA GLN A 463 -8.08 -14.67 3.28
C GLN A 463 -8.40 -14.04 4.64
N GLN A 464 -9.26 -14.70 5.41
CA GLN A 464 -9.62 -14.29 6.76
C GLN A 464 -8.92 -15.18 7.78
N ILE A 465 -8.34 -14.56 8.81
CA ILE A 465 -7.81 -15.30 9.95
C ILE A 465 -8.90 -16.20 10.54
N ALA A 466 -8.54 -17.46 10.85
CA ALA A 466 -9.46 -18.52 11.28
C ALA A 466 -10.54 -18.92 10.25
N GLY A 467 -10.52 -18.39 9.02
CA GLY A 467 -11.53 -18.66 7.99
C GLY A 467 -11.56 -20.12 7.51
N SER A 468 -10.47 -20.86 7.70
CA SER A 468 -10.40 -22.31 7.51
C SER A 468 -11.45 -23.08 8.32
N SER A 469 -11.88 -22.56 9.48
CA SER A 469 -12.98 -23.11 10.31
C SER A 469 -14.34 -23.10 9.60
N ARG A 470 -14.50 -22.25 8.56
CA ARG A 470 -15.74 -22.10 7.79
C ARG A 470 -15.82 -23.06 6.59
N ASN A 471 -14.76 -23.85 6.34
CA ASN A 471 -14.76 -24.86 5.28
C ASN A 471 -15.54 -26.12 5.72
N ILE A 472 -16.86 -26.11 5.51
CA ILE A 472 -17.79 -27.17 5.95
C ILE A 472 -17.38 -28.55 5.42
N GLU A 473 -16.88 -28.61 4.19
CA GLU A 473 -16.45 -29.85 3.52
C GLU A 473 -15.29 -30.51 4.28
N LYS A 474 -14.26 -29.72 4.61
CA LYS A 474 -13.12 -30.16 5.43
C LYS A 474 -13.57 -30.66 6.81
N HIS A 475 -14.51 -29.97 7.45
CA HIS A 475 -15.02 -30.36 8.77
C HIS A 475 -15.78 -31.69 8.75
N ARG A 476 -16.53 -31.99 7.68
CA ARG A 476 -17.21 -33.30 7.55
C ARG A 476 -16.20 -34.43 7.54
N ILE A 477 -15.09 -34.28 6.82
CA ILE A 477 -14.01 -35.28 6.78
C ILE A 477 -13.37 -35.41 8.16
N ILE A 478 -13.01 -34.31 8.82
CA ILE A 478 -12.39 -34.32 10.15
C ILE A 478 -13.23 -35.06 11.19
N LYS A 479 -14.56 -34.91 11.15
CA LYS A 479 -15.47 -35.62 12.08
C LYS A 479 -15.40 -37.14 11.96
N THR A 480 -15.07 -37.66 10.77
CA THR A 480 -14.90 -39.09 10.54
C THR A 480 -13.55 -39.64 11.00
N MET A 481 -12.55 -38.77 11.23
CA MET A 481 -11.21 -39.18 11.62
C MET A 481 -11.16 -39.65 13.08
N PRO A 482 -10.33 -40.67 13.39
CA PRO A 482 -10.04 -41.03 14.78
C PRO A 482 -9.36 -39.86 15.49
N LEU A 483 -9.58 -39.74 16.81
CA LEU A 483 -9.15 -38.58 17.60
C LEU A 483 -7.67 -38.23 17.41
N TRP A 484 -6.79 -39.24 17.34
CA TRP A 484 -5.35 -39.03 17.16
C TRP A 484 -4.96 -38.46 15.79
N MET A 485 -5.76 -38.68 14.74
CA MET A 485 -5.51 -38.12 13.40
C MET A 485 -6.08 -36.73 13.21
N ARG A 486 -7.04 -36.32 14.05
CA ARG A 486 -7.70 -35.01 13.87
C ARG A 486 -6.68 -33.88 13.91
N PRO A 487 -6.77 -32.91 12.99
CA PRO A 487 -5.93 -31.72 13.00
C PRO A 487 -5.97 -31.03 14.37
N SER A 488 -4.83 -30.59 14.87
CA SER A 488 -4.72 -29.87 16.14
C SER A 488 -4.78 -28.35 15.99
N GLY A 489 -4.65 -27.84 14.76
CA GLY A 489 -4.79 -26.41 14.46
C GLY A 489 -6.26 -25.93 14.47
N GLU A 490 -6.80 -25.61 15.65
CA GLU A 490 -8.21 -25.20 15.82
C GLU A 490 -8.46 -23.72 15.43
N PHE A 491 -7.44 -22.86 15.50
CA PHE A 491 -7.60 -21.40 15.37
C PHE A 491 -7.19 -20.80 14.01
N GLY A 492 -6.45 -21.54 13.17
CA GLY A 492 -6.03 -21.03 11.85
C GLY A 492 -5.17 -19.75 11.88
N ILE A 493 -4.47 -19.51 12.99
CA ILE A 493 -3.57 -18.37 13.23
C ILE A 493 -2.08 -18.72 13.10
N GLY A 494 -1.72 -20.01 13.15
CA GLY A 494 -0.33 -20.47 13.26
C GLY A 494 0.56 -20.17 12.06
N MET A 495 -0.01 -19.91 10.87
CA MET A 495 0.77 -19.44 9.72
C MET A 495 1.18 -17.97 9.88
N HIS A 496 0.37 -17.15 10.55
CA HIS A 496 0.63 -15.71 10.70
C HIS A 496 1.76 -15.41 11.68
N SER A 497 1.96 -16.26 12.68
CA SER A 497 3.08 -16.11 13.61
C SER A 497 4.44 -16.25 12.90
N ALA A 498 4.50 -16.82 11.69
CA ALA A 498 5.73 -16.87 10.88
C ALA A 498 6.31 -15.48 10.58
N PHE A 499 5.48 -14.44 10.46
CA PHE A 499 5.97 -13.07 10.25
C PHE A 499 6.80 -12.54 11.43
N LEU A 500 6.63 -13.10 12.64
CA LEU A 500 7.47 -12.79 13.80
C LEU A 500 8.89 -13.36 13.66
N LEU A 501 9.09 -14.44 12.87
CA LEU A 501 10.42 -14.99 12.59
C LEU A 501 11.23 -14.08 11.65
N MET A 502 10.54 -13.24 10.87
CA MET A 502 11.12 -12.34 9.88
C MET A 502 11.50 -10.97 10.46
N GLU A 503 11.39 -10.79 11.79
CA GLU A 503 11.79 -9.54 12.43
C GLU A 503 13.29 -9.26 12.20
N GLY A 504 13.59 -8.07 11.68
CA GLY A 504 14.95 -7.65 11.35
C GLY A 504 15.37 -7.88 9.89
N LEU A 505 14.55 -8.56 9.08
CA LEU A 505 14.78 -8.69 7.64
C LEU A 505 14.34 -7.43 6.87
N PRO A 506 14.87 -7.20 5.65
CA PRO A 506 14.31 -6.22 4.71
C PRO A 506 12.86 -6.54 4.32
N ASP A 507 12.07 -5.52 3.97
CA ASP A 507 10.64 -5.71 3.64
C ASP A 507 10.39 -6.67 2.46
N ILE A 508 11.29 -6.67 1.47
CA ILE A 508 11.25 -7.61 0.32
C ILE A 508 11.33 -9.08 0.74
N ASP A 509 11.92 -9.36 1.90
CA ASP A 509 12.13 -10.70 2.45
C ASP A 509 11.09 -11.09 3.52
N LYS A 510 10.22 -10.17 3.93
CA LYS A 510 9.14 -10.42 4.91
C LYS A 510 7.91 -11.06 4.24
N LYS A 511 8.13 -12.17 3.55
CA LYS A 511 7.08 -12.94 2.87
C LYS A 511 7.13 -14.43 3.19
N ILE A 512 5.95 -15.04 3.23
CA ILE A 512 5.78 -16.50 3.25
C ILE A 512 5.56 -16.96 1.82
N VAL A 513 6.38 -17.89 1.34
CA VAL A 513 6.23 -18.47 0.01
C VAL A 513 5.67 -19.88 0.14
N LEU A 514 4.58 -20.17 -0.57
CA LEU A 514 3.96 -21.49 -0.64
C LEU A 514 4.00 -21.99 -2.09
N GLU A 515 4.69 -23.09 -2.33
CA GLU A 515 4.52 -23.85 -3.57
C GLU A 515 3.65 -25.07 -3.30
N THR A 516 2.50 -25.16 -3.96
CA THR A 516 1.52 -26.20 -3.64
C THR A 516 1.00 -26.88 -4.90
N LYS A 517 0.68 -28.18 -4.81
CA LYS A 517 -0.12 -28.90 -5.80
C LYS A 517 -1.34 -29.50 -5.12
N SER A 518 -2.52 -28.99 -5.47
CA SER A 518 -3.75 -29.39 -4.80
C SER A 518 -4.35 -30.64 -5.41
N LYS A 519 -4.76 -31.57 -4.55
CA LYS A 519 -5.49 -32.77 -4.95
C LYS A 519 -6.94 -32.49 -5.36
N LYS A 520 -7.47 -31.31 -4.99
CA LYS A 520 -8.86 -30.94 -5.24
C LYS A 520 -9.12 -30.48 -6.67
N ASP A 521 -8.21 -29.67 -7.21
CA ASP A 521 -8.30 -29.13 -8.57
C ASP A 521 -7.18 -29.64 -9.49
N ASN A 522 -6.25 -30.45 -8.97
CA ASN A 522 -5.07 -30.97 -9.67
C ASN A 522 -4.17 -29.87 -10.26
N LYS A 523 -4.19 -28.67 -9.70
CA LYS A 523 -3.38 -27.54 -10.15
C LYS A 523 -2.24 -27.24 -9.20
N SER A 524 -1.19 -26.64 -9.75
CA SER A 524 -0.03 -26.19 -8.99
C SER A 524 -0.03 -24.66 -8.90
N TYR A 525 0.27 -24.13 -7.72
CA TYR A 525 0.33 -22.69 -7.48
C TYR A 525 1.61 -22.30 -6.73
N SER A 526 2.17 -21.16 -7.10
CA SER A 526 3.10 -20.40 -6.27
C SER A 526 2.34 -19.25 -5.62
N ILE A 527 2.42 -19.13 -4.31
CA ILE A 527 1.59 -18.21 -3.52
C ILE A 527 2.52 -17.44 -2.58
N GLU A 528 2.63 -16.14 -2.77
CA GLU A 528 3.41 -15.25 -1.90
C GLU A 528 2.49 -14.45 -0.98
N LEU A 529 2.74 -14.56 0.33
CA LEU A 529 1.96 -13.89 1.37
C LEU A 529 2.82 -12.83 2.04
N THR A 530 2.44 -11.58 1.84
CA THR A 530 3.17 -10.44 2.39
C THR A 530 2.66 -10.12 3.79
N SER A 531 3.53 -9.58 4.64
CA SER A 531 3.13 -9.22 6.01
C SER A 531 2.12 -8.07 6.00
N PRO A 532 1.03 -8.15 6.77
CA PRO A 532 0.09 -7.03 6.98
C PRO A 532 0.73 -5.78 7.60
N LEU A 533 1.92 -5.93 8.20
CA LEU A 533 2.67 -4.87 8.88
C LEU A 533 3.76 -4.23 7.99
N THR A 534 3.83 -4.61 6.70
CA THR A 534 4.76 -4.02 5.72
C THR A 534 4.02 -3.08 4.78
N LYS A 535 4.77 -2.33 3.94
CA LYS A 535 4.19 -1.49 2.88
C LYS A 535 3.21 -2.26 1.97
N GLN A 536 3.45 -3.55 1.76
CA GLN A 536 2.57 -4.42 0.96
C GLN A 536 1.25 -4.79 1.65
N SER A 537 1.00 -4.34 2.89
CA SER A 537 -0.31 -4.31 3.55
C SER A 537 -1.09 -5.64 3.53
N GLY A 538 -0.40 -6.79 3.49
CA GLY A 538 -1.03 -8.11 3.48
C GLY A 538 -1.51 -8.60 2.11
N PHE A 539 -1.19 -7.92 1.01
CA PHE A 539 -1.52 -8.43 -0.32
C PHE A 539 -0.88 -9.80 -0.61
N CYS A 540 -1.56 -10.62 -1.41
CA CYS A 540 -1.12 -11.96 -1.77
C CYS A 540 -1.05 -12.10 -3.27
N PHE A 541 0.01 -12.74 -3.73
CA PHE A 541 0.28 -12.92 -5.14
C PHE A 541 0.27 -14.41 -5.46
N ILE A 542 -0.59 -14.80 -6.39
CA ILE A 542 -0.83 -16.20 -6.73
C ILE A 542 -0.46 -16.38 -8.20
N GLU A 543 0.39 -17.34 -8.51
CA GLU A 543 0.76 -17.72 -9.87
C GLU A 543 0.39 -19.19 -10.09
N GLU A 544 -0.30 -19.48 -11.19
CA GLU A 544 -0.56 -20.88 -11.58
C GLU A 544 0.69 -21.42 -12.29
N LEU A 545 1.30 -22.44 -11.69
CA LEU A 545 2.50 -23.07 -12.23
C LEU A 545 2.13 -24.03 -13.37
N PRO A 546 3.01 -24.24 -14.36
CA PRO A 546 2.80 -25.22 -15.43
C PRO A 546 2.47 -26.60 -14.86
N ASP A 547 1.57 -27.32 -15.52
CA ASP A 547 1.19 -28.65 -15.08
C ASP A 547 2.41 -29.58 -15.14
N ASN A 548 2.82 -30.05 -13.96
CA ASN A 548 3.90 -30.99 -13.81
C ASN A 548 3.35 -32.30 -13.25
N MET A 549 3.11 -33.25 -14.16
CA MET A 549 2.61 -34.58 -13.83
C MET A 549 3.57 -35.40 -12.94
N SER A 550 4.85 -35.04 -12.89
CA SER A 550 5.83 -35.71 -12.01
C SER A 550 5.85 -35.15 -10.58
N LYS A 551 5.25 -33.98 -10.33
CA LYS A 551 5.15 -33.39 -8.99
C LYS A 551 3.97 -34.06 -8.25
N ASP A 552 4.23 -34.67 -7.09
CA ASP A 552 3.19 -35.22 -6.21
C ASP A 552 2.40 -34.08 -5.53
N TYR A 553 1.26 -34.40 -4.93
CA TYR A 553 0.44 -33.45 -4.17
C TYR A 553 1.10 -33.10 -2.83
N GLY A 554 0.88 -31.85 -2.39
CA GLY A 554 1.48 -31.35 -1.15
C GLY A 554 1.76 -29.85 -1.21
N THR A 555 2.44 -29.34 -0.18
CA THR A 555 2.86 -27.94 -0.11
C THR A 555 4.28 -27.84 0.43
N LYS A 556 5.11 -27.01 -0.20
CA LYS A 556 6.34 -26.50 0.37
C LYS A 556 6.08 -25.09 0.90
N LEU A 557 6.20 -24.92 2.21
CA LEU A 557 6.22 -23.60 2.86
C LEU A 557 7.66 -23.17 3.03
N THR A 558 7.97 -21.92 2.70
CA THR A 558 9.32 -21.35 2.81
C THR A 558 9.25 -19.95 3.44
N VAL A 559 10.12 -19.71 4.41
CA VAL A 559 10.26 -18.41 5.11
C VAL A 559 11.74 -18.09 5.33
N LYS A 560 12.09 -16.81 5.21
CA LYS A 560 13.42 -16.31 5.58
C LYS A 560 13.43 -15.90 7.04
N ILE A 561 14.57 -16.11 7.71
CA ILE A 561 14.73 -15.87 9.15
C ILE A 561 16.10 -15.23 9.40
N ALA A 562 16.13 -14.23 10.27
CA ALA A 562 17.35 -13.62 10.76
C ALA A 562 17.80 -14.29 12.07
N PHE A 563 19.03 -14.82 12.11
CA PHE A 563 19.69 -15.28 13.34
C PHE A 563 20.92 -14.43 13.65
N SER A 564 21.15 -14.11 14.93
CA SER A 564 22.39 -13.45 15.34
C SER A 564 23.59 -14.40 15.21
N LYS A 565 24.67 -13.92 14.58
CA LYS A 565 25.93 -14.67 14.42
C LYS A 565 26.56 -15.12 15.75
N LYS A 566 26.27 -14.42 16.85
CA LYS A 566 26.90 -14.63 18.17
C LYS A 566 26.28 -15.72 19.03
N THR A 567 25.23 -16.39 18.57
CA THR A 567 24.45 -17.30 19.41
C THR A 567 24.32 -18.69 18.80
N SER A 568 24.65 -19.71 19.59
CA SER A 568 24.51 -21.14 19.29
C SER A 568 23.04 -21.61 19.29
N TYR A 569 22.12 -20.81 18.76
CA TYR A 569 20.68 -21.10 18.74
C TYR A 569 20.35 -22.42 18.02
N LEU A 570 21.14 -22.80 17.01
CA LEU A 570 20.96 -24.04 16.27
C LEU A 570 21.03 -25.29 17.18
N ASN A 571 21.87 -25.27 18.22
CA ASN A 571 21.98 -26.39 19.17
C ASN A 571 20.77 -26.52 20.12
N LYS A 572 19.95 -25.47 20.26
CA LYS A 572 18.72 -25.50 21.08
C LYS A 572 17.49 -26.00 20.33
N LEU A 573 17.52 -26.00 18.99
CA LEU A 573 16.37 -26.36 18.14
C LEU A 573 16.23 -27.88 17.90
N GLY A 574 17.10 -28.71 18.48
CA GLY A 574 16.96 -30.17 18.42
C GLY A 574 17.27 -30.80 17.06
N PHE A 575 17.89 -30.07 16.14
CA PHE A 575 18.34 -30.61 14.85
C PHE A 575 19.61 -31.45 15.06
N GLU A 576 19.51 -32.77 14.91
CA GLU A 576 20.67 -33.65 14.78
C GLU A 576 21.29 -33.47 13.38
N LEU A 577 22.53 -32.98 13.32
CA LEU A 577 23.33 -32.89 12.09
C LEU A 577 23.66 -34.31 11.58
N HIS A 578 23.19 -34.71 10.39
CA HIS A 578 23.58 -36.01 9.80
C HIS A 578 23.86 -36.00 8.28
N ASP A 579 25.10 -36.39 7.95
CA ASP A 579 25.60 -37.37 6.94
C ASP A 579 25.10 -37.44 5.49
N ARG A 580 24.85 -36.31 4.82
CA ARG A 580 25.17 -36.25 3.37
C ARG A 580 26.11 -35.09 3.08
N PHE A 581 27.34 -35.28 3.57
CA PHE A 581 28.49 -34.41 3.34
C PHE A 581 29.05 -34.62 1.93
N ASP A 582 29.11 -33.55 1.14
CA ASP A 582 30.01 -33.46 -0.02
C ASP A 582 31.25 -32.67 0.41
N SER A 583 32.37 -33.38 0.57
CA SER A 583 33.63 -32.83 1.08
C SER A 583 34.27 -31.74 0.20
N LEU A 584 33.65 -31.42 -0.94
CA LEU A 584 34.15 -30.42 -1.89
C LEU A 584 33.52 -29.02 -1.71
N LYS A 585 32.52 -28.84 -0.82
CA LYS A 585 31.83 -27.55 -0.62
C LYS A 585 31.84 -27.08 0.85
N GLY A 586 32.94 -26.49 1.29
CA GLY A 586 32.97 -25.49 2.37
C GLY A 586 32.90 -26.02 3.82
N SER A 587 33.37 -25.17 4.74
CA SER A 587 33.53 -25.49 6.17
C SER A 587 32.20 -25.66 6.89
N VAL A 588 32.07 -26.80 7.56
CA VAL A 588 31.25 -27.12 8.75
C VAL A 588 30.47 -25.92 9.31
N PHE A 589 29.13 -25.92 9.13
CA PHE A 589 28.05 -25.40 10.02
C PHE A 589 26.75 -24.94 9.30
N ASP A 590 26.63 -25.01 7.97
CA ASP A 590 25.63 -24.20 7.25
C ASP A 590 24.40 -24.92 6.64
N TYR A 591 24.08 -26.15 7.06
CA TYR A 591 22.90 -26.88 6.54
C TYR A 591 22.36 -27.94 7.52
N ALA A 592 21.05 -27.90 7.79
CA ALA A 592 20.33 -28.95 8.54
C ALA A 592 19.09 -29.40 7.75
N ASN A 593 18.99 -30.71 7.49
CA ASN A 593 17.85 -31.35 6.85
C ASN A 593 17.37 -32.51 7.72
N ALA A 594 16.06 -32.66 7.90
CA ALA A 594 15.49 -33.79 8.60
C ALA A 594 14.21 -34.29 7.90
N ASN A 595 14.09 -35.62 7.81
CA ASN A 595 12.93 -36.30 7.25
C ASN A 595 12.18 -37.03 8.36
N TYR A 596 10.95 -36.62 8.62
CA TYR A 596 10.13 -37.20 9.69
C TYR A 596 8.87 -37.85 9.13
N SER A 597 8.37 -38.87 9.84
CA SER A 597 6.99 -39.32 9.66
C SER A 597 6.04 -38.35 10.37
N ALA A 598 4.83 -38.15 9.85
CA ALA A 598 3.85 -37.21 10.42
C ALA A 598 3.53 -37.49 11.91
N LEU A 599 3.61 -38.75 12.36
CA LEU A 599 3.40 -39.12 13.76
C LEU A 599 4.61 -38.85 14.66
N SER A 600 5.82 -38.92 14.12
CA SER A 600 7.05 -38.62 14.87
C SER A 600 7.09 -37.16 15.32
N ILE A 601 6.47 -36.26 14.55
CA ILE A 601 6.39 -34.83 14.85
C ILE A 601 5.27 -34.52 15.86
N LYS A 602 4.09 -35.14 15.72
CA LYS A 602 2.91 -34.83 16.55
C LYS A 602 3.06 -35.18 18.04
N MET A 603 4.12 -35.90 18.41
CA MET A 603 4.42 -36.32 19.78
C MET A 603 5.55 -35.50 20.46
N LEU A 604 6.14 -34.55 19.72
CA LEU A 604 6.94 -33.44 20.26
C LEU A 604 5.99 -32.28 20.61
#